data_AF-A0A2V2EPU8-F1
#
_entry.id   AF-A0A2V2EPU8-F1
#
_cell.length_a   1.000
_cell.length_b   1.000
_cell.length_c   1.000
_cell.angle_alpha   90.00
_cell.angle_beta   90.00
_cell.angle_gamma   90.00
#
_symmetry.space_group_name_H-M   'P 1'
#
loop_
_entity.id
_entity.type
_entity.pdbx_description
1 polymer ?
#
loop_
_entity_poly.entity_id
_entity_poly.type
_entity_poly.pdbx_seq_one_letter_code
_entity_poly.pdbx_strand_id
1 'polypeptide(L)'
;DGLRVLRAGLLLGENAGKRFEPAHALAMGADRNNLTKIADLDDQQILRYLHGEELPPRDLQGWCVAAYHGYPIGLAKNAGALKNHYPKGLRR
;
A
#
# COMPACT_ATOMS: atom_id res chain seq x y z
N ASP A 1 17.41 32.36 7.62
CA ASP A 1 17.36 31.45 6.45
C ASP A 1 17.28 30.01 6.89
N GLY A 2 16.43 29.24 6.21
CA GLY A 2 16.17 27.83 6.51
C GLY A 2 16.08 26.99 5.24
N LEU A 3 16.20 25.67 5.39
CA LEU A 3 16.16 24.74 4.27
C LEU A 3 14.71 24.56 3.78
N ARG A 4 14.49 24.65 2.46
CA ARG A 4 13.23 24.19 1.87
C ARG A 4 13.26 22.67 1.76
N VAL A 5 12.61 21.99 2.72
CA VAL A 5 12.57 20.52 2.76
C VAL A 5 11.39 19.99 1.95
N LEU A 6 11.67 19.23 0.89
CA LEU A 6 10.63 18.58 0.08
C LEU A 6 10.13 17.27 0.71
N ARG A 7 11.00 16.54 1.41
CA ARG A 7 10.67 15.30 2.12
C ARG A 7 11.63 15.08 3.28
N ALA A 8 11.10 14.94 4.49
CA ALA A 8 11.87 14.68 5.71
C ALA A 8 11.86 13.18 6.03
N GLY A 9 12.67 12.40 5.30
CA GLY A 9 12.78 10.95 5.50
C GLY A 9 11.63 10.14 4.90
N LEU A 10 11.32 8.99 5.52
CA LEU A 10 10.27 8.09 5.07
C LEU A 10 8.90 8.59 5.52
N LEU A 11 8.02 8.91 4.58
CA LEU A 11 6.64 9.23 4.90
C LEU A 11 5.92 7.96 5.34
N LEU A 12 5.60 7.87 6.63
CA LEU A 12 4.89 6.70 7.18
C LEU A 12 3.41 6.72 6.83
N GLY A 13 2.80 7.91 6.83
CA GLY A 13 1.36 8.08 6.67
C GLY A 13 0.88 9.41 7.20
N GLU A 14 -0.44 9.55 7.26
CA GLU A 14 -1.13 10.76 7.69
C GLU A 14 -2.09 10.44 8.84
N ASN A 15 -2.30 11.42 9.72
CA ASN A 15 -3.35 11.35 10.71
C ASN A 15 -4.67 11.85 10.08
N ALA A 16 -5.54 10.93 9.70
CA ALA A 16 -6.89 11.21 9.20
C ALA A 16 -7.90 11.37 10.36
N GLY A 17 -7.53 12.18 11.36
CA GLY A 17 -8.33 12.48 12.55
C GLY A 17 -8.37 11.35 13.58
N LYS A 18 -9.27 10.38 13.38
CA LYS A 18 -9.45 9.25 14.32
C LYS A 18 -8.65 8.01 13.94
N ARG A 19 -7.92 8.05 12.83
CA ARG A 19 -7.19 6.90 12.31
C ARG A 19 -5.91 7.33 11.61
N PHE A 20 -4.94 6.44 11.65
CA PHE A 20 -3.75 6.52 10.83
C PHE A 20 -4.03 5.94 9.44
N GLU A 21 -3.63 6.66 8.40
CA GLU A 21 -3.63 6.18 7.02
C GLU A 21 -2.20 6.02 6.55
N PRO A 22 -1.72 4.77 6.35
CA PRO A 22 -0.34 4.52 5.91
C PRO A 22 -0.13 5.07 4.50
N ALA A 23 1.04 5.67 4.30
CA ALA A 23 1.45 6.17 2.99
C ALA A 23 2.01 5.04 2.14
N HIS A 24 1.83 5.13 0.82
CA HIS A 24 2.44 4.19 -0.12
C HIS A 24 3.96 4.01 0.10
N ALA A 25 4.66 5.10 0.45
CA ALA A 25 6.08 5.07 0.75
C ALA A 25 6.44 4.09 1.88
N LEU A 26 5.59 3.93 2.90
CA LEU A 26 5.82 2.97 3.98
C LEU A 26 5.91 1.54 3.46
N ALA A 27 4.99 1.13 2.58
CA ALA A 27 5.03 -0.22 2.00
C ALA A 27 6.27 -0.45 1.13
N MET A 28 6.73 0.59 0.42
CA MET A 28 7.90 0.51 -0.45
C MET A 28 9.23 0.60 0.30
N GLY A 29 9.26 1.23 1.48
CA GLY A 29 10.49 1.50 2.24
C GLY A 29 10.70 0.61 3.46
N ALA A 30 9.69 -0.14 3.89
CA ALA A 30 9.82 -1.06 5.02
C ALA A 30 10.63 -2.31 4.66
N ASP A 31 11.42 -2.81 5.61
CA ASP A 31 12.02 -4.14 5.50
C ASP A 31 10.91 -5.19 5.40
N ARG A 32 11.03 -6.10 4.41
CA ARG A 32 10.06 -7.18 4.17
C ARG A 32 9.79 -8.01 5.42
N ASN A 33 10.79 -8.23 6.27
CA ASN A 33 10.68 -9.01 7.49
C ASN A 33 9.79 -8.35 8.56
N ASN A 34 9.55 -7.03 8.44
CA ASN A 34 8.67 -6.29 9.34
C ASN A 34 7.21 -6.23 8.83
N LEU A 35 6.93 -6.79 7.66
CA LEU A 35 5.59 -6.79 7.06
C LEU A 35 4.79 -8.00 7.55
N THR A 36 3.71 -7.74 8.29
CA THR A 36 2.91 -8.81 8.94
C THR A 36 1.64 -9.19 8.17
N LYS A 37 1.15 -8.32 7.29
CA LYS A 37 -0.05 -8.55 6.47
C LYS A 37 0.28 -8.31 5.01
N ILE A 38 0.42 -9.38 4.26
CA ILE A 38 0.78 -9.36 2.85
C ILE A 38 -0.33 -10.03 2.04
N ALA A 39 -0.82 -9.32 1.03
CA ALA A 39 -1.65 -9.87 -0.02
C ALA A 39 -0.77 -10.07 -1.26
N ASP A 40 -0.21 -11.27 -1.41
CA ASP A 40 0.58 -11.63 -2.59
C ASP A 40 -0.36 -11.87 -3.78
N LEU A 41 -0.15 -11.11 -4.85
CA LEU A 41 -1.01 -11.06 -6.01
C LEU A 41 -0.47 -12.01 -7.09
N ASP A 42 -1.38 -12.69 -7.78
CA ASP A 42 -1.04 -13.42 -9.01
C ASP A 42 -0.91 -12.47 -10.22
N ASP A 43 -0.54 -13.03 -11.38
CA ASP A 43 -0.30 -12.29 -12.62
C ASP A 43 -1.53 -11.49 -13.09
N GLN A 44 -2.74 -12.00 -12.88
CA GLN A 44 -3.96 -11.29 -13.28
C GLN A 44 -4.30 -10.18 -12.29
N GLN A 45 -4.13 -10.46 -11.00
CA GLN A 45 -4.43 -9.53 -9.92
C GLN A 45 -3.47 -8.35 -9.89
N ILE A 46 -2.18 -8.55 -10.21
CA ILE A 46 -1.20 -7.46 -10.21
C ILE A 46 -1.53 -6.42 -11.29
N LEU A 47 -1.95 -6.85 -12.48
CA LEU A 47 -2.35 -5.94 -13.55
C LEU A 47 -3.55 -5.09 -13.12
N ARG A 48 -4.60 -5.75 -12.63
CA ARG A 48 -5.81 -5.08 -12.11
C ARG A 48 -5.48 -4.11 -10.96
N TYR A 49 -4.56 -4.50 -10.07
CA TYR A 49 -4.09 -3.63 -8.99
C TYR A 49 -3.37 -2.38 -9.53
N LEU A 50 -2.50 -2.52 -10.54
CA LEU A 50 -1.81 -1.38 -11.14
C LEU A 50 -2.77 -0.43 -11.88
N HIS A 51 -3.86 -0.95 -12.45
CA HIS A 51 -4.95 -0.15 -13.01
C HIS A 51 -5.82 0.55 -11.94
N GLY A 52 -5.61 0.23 -10.65
CA GLY A 52 -6.37 0.81 -9.55
C GLY A 52 -7.70 0.12 -9.23
N GLU A 53 -7.92 -1.09 -9.76
CA GLU A 53 -9.14 -1.87 -9.54
C GLU A 53 -9.20 -2.47 -8.14
N GLU A 54 -10.43 -2.71 -7.66
CA GLU A 54 -10.70 -3.50 -6.46
C GLU A 54 -10.54 -5.00 -6.75
N LEU A 55 -9.93 -5.72 -5.80
CA LEU A 55 -9.66 -7.15 -5.92
C LEU A 55 -10.56 -7.97 -4.97
N PRO A 56 -10.72 -9.29 -5.23
CA PRO A 56 -11.46 -10.17 -4.34
C PRO A 56 -10.95 -10.13 -2.90
N PRO A 57 -11.83 -10.36 -1.90
CA PRO A 57 -11.43 -10.37 -0.50
C PRO A 57 -10.38 -11.46 -0.21
N ARG A 58 -9.56 -11.19 0.82
CA ARG A 58 -8.55 -12.11 1.33
C ARG A 58 -8.88 -12.56 2.75
N ASP A 59 -8.24 -13.63 3.20
CA ASP A 59 -8.28 -14.10 4.59
C ASP A 59 -7.35 -13.27 5.50
N LEU A 60 -7.57 -11.96 5.50
CA LEU A 60 -6.90 -10.99 6.38
C LEU A 60 -7.79 -9.75 6.51
N GLN A 61 -7.69 -8.98 7.59
CA GLN A 61 -8.54 -7.80 7.80
C GLN A 61 -7.73 -6.51 7.93
N GLY A 62 -8.24 -5.43 7.34
CA GLY A 62 -7.66 -4.09 7.46
C GLY A 62 -6.54 -3.82 6.47
N TRP A 63 -5.61 -2.94 6.85
CA TRP A 63 -4.47 -2.58 6.02
C TRP A 63 -3.52 -3.75 5.80
N CYS A 64 -3.03 -3.88 4.58
CA CYS A 64 -2.06 -4.88 4.16
C CYS A 64 -1.17 -4.33 3.02
N VAL A 65 -0.03 -4.97 2.82
CA VAL A 65 0.84 -4.72 1.68
C VAL A 65 0.37 -5.56 0.51
N ALA A 66 0.14 -4.94 -0.63
CA ALA A 66 0.02 -5.66 -1.90
C ALA A 66 1.43 -6.00 -2.38
N ALA A 67 1.65 -7.27 -2.71
CA ALA A 67 2.94 -7.77 -3.18
C ALA A 67 2.80 -8.57 -4.48
N TYR A 68 3.91 -8.74 -5.17
CA TYR A 68 4.03 -9.64 -6.32
C TYR A 68 5.33 -10.42 -6.18
N HIS A 69 5.25 -11.76 -6.18
CA HIS A 69 6.37 -12.65 -5.80
C HIS A 69 6.99 -12.28 -4.45
N GLY A 70 6.16 -11.82 -3.51
CA GLY A 70 6.59 -11.37 -2.18
C GLY A 70 7.35 -10.05 -2.14
N TYR A 71 7.46 -9.32 -3.26
CA TYR A 71 8.00 -7.95 -3.30
C TYR A 71 6.87 -6.93 -3.15
N PRO A 72 6.97 -5.96 -2.21
CA PRO A 72 5.96 -4.92 -2.05
C PRO A 72 5.79 -4.07 -3.30
N ILE A 73 4.53 -3.86 -3.72
CA ILE A 73 4.15 -2.97 -4.83
C ILE A 73 3.24 -1.84 -4.35
N GLY A 74 2.65 -1.95 -3.16
CA GLY A 74 1.90 -0.86 -2.56
C GLY A 74 1.03 -1.30 -1.39
N LEU A 75 -0.03 -0.54 -1.15
CA LEU A 75 -0.98 -0.79 -0.07
C LEU A 75 -2.33 -1.23 -0.61
N ALA A 76 -3.02 -2.03 0.20
CA ALA A 76 -4.41 -2.34 0.06
C ALA A 76 -5.09 -2.42 1.42
N LYS A 77 -6.41 -2.34 1.44
CA LYS A 77 -7.21 -2.49 2.66
C LYS A 77 -8.33 -3.50 2.44
N ASN A 78 -8.26 -4.63 3.13
CA ASN A 78 -9.32 -5.63 3.06
C ASN A 78 -10.46 -5.28 4.02
N ALA A 79 -11.65 -5.07 3.46
CA ALA A 79 -12.88 -4.79 4.19
C ALA A 79 -14.09 -5.25 3.36
N GLY A 80 -14.31 -6.57 3.29
CA GLY A 80 -15.30 -7.19 2.40
C GLY A 80 -14.83 -7.34 0.95
N ALA A 81 -13.87 -6.51 0.55
CA ALA A 81 -13.07 -6.62 -0.67
C ALA A 81 -11.69 -6.01 -0.43
N LEU A 82 -10.73 -6.35 -1.29
CA LEU A 82 -9.36 -5.84 -1.19
C LEU A 82 -9.27 -4.50 -1.92
N LYS A 83 -9.49 -3.41 -1.17
CA LYS A 83 -9.52 -2.05 -1.69
C LYS A 83 -8.14 -1.56 -2.05
N ASN A 84 -8.02 -1.02 -3.25
CA ASN A 84 -6.77 -0.56 -3.83
C ASN A 84 -6.35 0.82 -3.29
N HIS A 85 -5.15 0.89 -2.72
CA HIS A 85 -4.51 2.15 -2.28
C HIS A 85 -3.24 2.48 -3.08
N TYR A 86 -3.12 1.95 -4.30
CA TYR A 86 -2.09 2.35 -5.25
C TYR A 86 -2.28 3.81 -5.66
N PRO A 87 -1.22 4.66 -5.63
CA PRO A 87 -1.33 6.08 -5.91
C PRO A 87 -1.95 6.34 -7.28
N LYS A 88 -2.97 7.22 -7.33
CA LYS A 88 -3.71 7.53 -8.57
C LYS A 88 -2.80 7.95 -9.72
N GLY A 89 -1.78 8.77 -9.44
CA GLY A 89 -0.82 9.24 -10.45
C GLY A 89 0.16 8.18 -10.96
N LEU A 90 0.21 6.99 -10.35
CA LEU A 90 1.03 5.87 -10.81
C LEU A 90 0.22 4.83 -11.57
N ARG A 91 -1.12 4.92 -11.56
CA ARG A 91 -1.99 3.96 -12.24
C ARG A 91 -1.76 4.02 -13.74
N ARG A 92 -1.64 2.86 -14.35
CA ARG A 92 -1.52 2.66 -15.80
C ARG A 92 -2.39 1.50 -16.17
#